data_AF-A0A6A6JKH5-F1
#
_entry.id   AF-A0A6A6JKH5-F1
#
_cell.length_a   1.000
_cell.length_b   1.000
_cell.length_c   1.000
_cell.angle_alpha   90.00
_cell.angle_beta   90.00
_cell.angle_gamma   90.00
#
_symmetry.space_group_name_H-M   'P 1'
#
loop_
_entity.id
_entity.type
_entity.pdbx_description
1 polymer ?
#
loop_
_entity_poly.entity_id
_entity_poly.type
_entity_poly.pdbx_seq_one_letter_code
_entity_poly.pdbx_strand_id
1 'polypeptide(L)'
;ILLTSASPGGLTTLKTLLEASTPERPIEAQLFEAEEDVGGTFQYRSYENAELVSSKQLTTFSDHRLPLSTPDHISLPQYVDYLRTYVDK
;
A
#
# COMPACT_ATOMS: atom_id res chain seq x y z
N ILE A 1 -18.63 3.80 -2.09
CA ILE A 1 -17.80 2.82 -2.82
C ILE A 1 -17.17 1.89 -1.81
N LEU A 2 -17.26 0.58 -2.04
CA LEU A 2 -16.71 -0.44 -1.14
C LEU A 2 -15.48 -1.08 -1.79
N LEU A 3 -14.39 -1.13 -1.04
CA LEU A 3 -13.15 -1.82 -1.38
C LEU A 3 -12.99 -3.00 -0.44
N THR A 4 -12.54 -4.13 -0.95
CA THR A 4 -12.53 -5.41 -0.20
C THR A 4 -11.12 -5.97 0.02
N SER A 5 -10.08 -5.13 -0.08
CA SER A 5 -8.70 -5.52 0.23
C SER A 5 -7.83 -4.31 0.54
N ALA A 6 -7.01 -4.41 1.59
CA ALA A 6 -5.95 -3.49 1.99
C ALA A 6 -4.58 -3.84 1.35
N SER A 7 -4.60 -4.44 0.15
CA SER A 7 -3.41 -4.55 -0.69
C SER A 7 -2.96 -3.17 -1.23
N PRO A 8 -1.74 -3.02 -1.77
CA PRO A 8 -1.29 -1.75 -2.35
C PRO A 8 -2.26 -1.12 -3.34
N GLY A 9 -2.93 -1.94 -4.16
CA GLY A 9 -3.95 -1.47 -5.11
C GLY A 9 -5.21 -0.95 -4.43
N GLY A 10 -5.67 -1.63 -3.39
CA GLY A 10 -6.83 -1.19 -2.61
C GLY A 10 -6.57 0.12 -1.86
N LEU A 11 -5.38 0.26 -1.25
CA LEU A 11 -4.95 1.49 -0.59
C LEU A 11 -4.84 2.67 -1.57
N THR A 12 -4.22 2.46 -2.73
CA THR A 12 -4.10 3.49 -3.77
C THR A 12 -5.47 3.93 -4.29
N THR A 13 -6.39 2.96 -4.48
CA THR A 13 -7.75 3.25 -4.93
C THR A 13 -8.52 4.05 -3.87
N LEU A 14 -8.42 3.67 -2.60
CA LEU A 14 -9.05 4.41 -1.50
C LEU A 14 -8.55 5.85 -1.48
N LYS A 15 -7.23 6.07 -1.48
CA LYS A 15 -6.65 7.42 -1.49
C LYS A 15 -7.13 8.23 -2.67
N THR A 16 -7.12 7.65 -3.87
CA THR A 16 -7.56 8.32 -5.09
C THR A 16 -9.02 8.78 -4.99
N LEU A 17 -9.90 7.94 -4.43
CA LEU A 17 -11.31 8.30 -4.22
C LEU A 17 -11.48 9.42 -3.18
N LEU A 18 -10.70 9.36 -2.09
CA LEU A 18 -10.73 10.40 -1.06
C LEU A 18 -10.21 11.75 -1.60
N GLU A 19 -9.14 11.73 -2.41
CA GLU A 19 -8.59 12.94 -3.03
C GLU A 19 -9.49 13.53 -4.13
N ALA A 20 -10.25 12.68 -4.85
CA ALA A 20 -11.20 13.11 -5.86
C ALA A 20 -12.53 13.63 -5.27
N SER A 21 -12.78 13.37 -3.99
CA SER A 21 -13.98 13.83 -3.29
C SER A 21 -13.94 15.36 -3.10
N THR A 22 -14.98 16.05 -3.56
CA THR A 22 -15.15 17.50 -3.33
C THR A 22 -16.45 17.78 -2.58
N PRO A 23 -16.62 18.96 -1.95
CA PRO A 23 -17.88 19.30 -1.28
C PRO A 23 -19.11 19.23 -2.20
N GLU A 24 -18.95 19.53 -3.49
CA GLU A 24 -20.03 19.49 -4.49
C GLU A 24 -20.28 18.07 -5.02
N ARG A 25 -19.30 17.17 -4.88
CA ARG A 25 -19.34 15.77 -5.33
C ARG A 25 -18.68 14.88 -4.28
N PRO A 26 -19.33 14.69 -3.11
CA PRO A 26 -18.76 13.88 -2.06
C PRO A 26 -18.69 12.42 -2.50
N ILE A 27 -17.53 11.80 -2.26
CA ILE A 27 -17.32 10.37 -2.47
C ILE A 27 -17.18 9.70 -1.10
N GLU A 28 -18.17 8.91 -0.73
CA GLU A 28 -18.06 8.03 0.43
C GLU A 28 -17.35 6.74 0.01
N ALA A 29 -16.22 6.44 0.62
CA ALA A 29 -15.43 5.24 0.36
C ALA A 29 -15.11 4.52 1.68
N GLN A 30 -15.25 3.20 1.68
CA GLN A 30 -14.89 2.35 2.82
C GLN A 30 -14.14 1.13 2.33
N LEU A 31 -13.07 0.79 3.05
CA LEU A 31 -12.23 -0.37 2.77
C LEU A 31 -12.42 -1.40 3.87
N PHE A 32 -12.61 -2.65 3.46
CA PHE A 32 -12.69 -3.82 4.32
C PHE A 32 -11.54 -4.76 3.93
N GLU A 33 -10.81 -5.24 4.93
CA GLU A 33 -9.80 -6.28 4.77
C GLU A 33 -10.25 -7.50 5.59
N ALA A 34 -10.06 -8.69 5.03
CA ALA A 34 -10.40 -9.93 5.70
C ALA A 34 -9.34 -10.31 6.74
N GLU A 35 -8.09 -9.94 6.47
CA GLU A 35 -6.97 -10.14 7.36
C GLU A 35 -6.81 -9.00 8.38
N GLU A 36 -5.93 -9.18 9.37
CA GLU A 36 -5.75 -8.23 10.48
C GLU A 36 -4.95 -6.97 10.11
N ASP A 37 -4.25 -6.96 8.96
CA ASP A 37 -3.28 -5.93 8.59
C ASP A 37 -3.21 -5.72 7.08
N VAL A 38 -2.54 -4.65 6.66
CA VAL A 38 -2.36 -4.26 5.26
C VAL A 38 -1.33 -5.12 4.53
N GLY A 39 -1.34 -5.04 3.20
CA GLY A 39 -0.30 -5.66 2.36
C GLY A 39 -0.71 -6.96 1.67
N GLY A 40 -1.78 -7.61 2.11
CA GLY A 40 -2.39 -8.74 1.38
C GLY A 40 -1.37 -9.83 1.04
N THR A 41 -1.20 -10.14 -0.25
CA THR A 41 -0.25 -11.17 -0.73
C THR A 41 1.17 -10.99 -0.17
N PHE A 42 1.63 -9.75 0.01
CA PHE A 42 3.00 -9.48 0.49
C PHE A 42 3.20 -9.86 1.96
N GLN A 43 2.14 -9.87 2.76
CA GLN A 43 2.17 -10.31 4.16
C GLN A 43 1.76 -11.77 4.31
N TYR A 44 0.60 -12.15 3.75
CA TYR A 44 -0.09 -13.41 4.06
C TYR A 44 0.17 -14.56 3.07
N ARG A 45 0.84 -14.28 1.94
CA ARG A 45 1.15 -15.28 0.91
C ARG A 45 2.61 -15.19 0.43
N SER A 46 3.50 -14.81 1.35
CA SER A 46 4.93 -14.69 1.12
C SER A 46 5.65 -16.04 1.29
N TYR A 47 6.77 -16.20 0.59
CA TYR A 47 7.73 -17.27 0.85
C TYR A 47 8.87 -16.73 1.72
N GLU A 48 9.48 -17.63 2.50
CA GLU A 48 10.65 -17.28 3.30
C GLU A 48 11.77 -16.74 2.39
N ASN A 49 12.40 -15.63 2.81
CA ASN A 49 13.47 -14.94 2.09
C ASN A 49 13.08 -14.37 0.70
N ALA A 50 11.79 -14.17 0.43
CA ALA A 50 11.34 -13.48 -0.77
C ALA A 50 11.65 -11.97 -0.73
N GLU A 51 11.95 -11.40 -1.89
CA GLU A 51 12.22 -9.97 -2.10
C GLU A 51 11.47 -9.43 -3.31
N LEU A 52 11.33 -8.11 -3.36
CA LEU A 52 10.79 -7.43 -4.54
C LEU A 52 11.83 -7.38 -5.65
N VAL A 53 11.48 -7.93 -6.81
CA VAL A 53 12.31 -7.89 -8.03
C VAL A 53 12.41 -6.50 -8.66
N SER A 54 11.48 -5.61 -8.34
CA SER A 54 11.49 -4.22 -8.79
C SER A 54 12.19 -3.31 -7.79
N SER A 55 12.97 -2.34 -8.27
CA SER A 55 13.63 -1.35 -7.40
C SER A 55 12.60 -0.52 -6.61
N LYS A 56 12.98 -0.04 -5.42
CA LYS A 56 12.23 0.90 -4.60
C LYS A 56 11.80 2.15 -5.36
N GLN A 57 12.58 2.58 -6.35
CA GLN A 57 12.26 3.77 -7.16
C GLN A 57 11.05 3.53 -8.07
N LEU A 58 10.84 2.29 -8.49
CA LEU A 58 9.72 1.88 -9.34
C LEU A 58 8.51 1.37 -8.53
N THR A 59 8.75 0.86 -7.32
CA THR A 59 7.72 0.15 -6.54
C THR A 59 7.02 1.03 -5.51
N THR A 60 7.68 2.08 -5.01
CA THR A 60 7.06 2.99 -4.03
C THR A 60 6.04 3.92 -4.70
N PHE A 61 5.00 4.29 -3.94
CA PHE A 61 4.04 5.30 -4.34
C PHE A 61 4.71 6.65 -4.61
N SER A 62 4.13 7.40 -5.54
CA SER A 62 4.74 8.62 -6.10
C SER A 62 5.02 9.70 -5.05
N ASP A 63 4.14 9.78 -4.06
CA ASP A 63 4.10 10.76 -2.98
C ASP A 63 4.55 10.21 -1.62
N HIS A 64 5.00 8.95 -1.58
CA HIS A 64 5.50 8.28 -0.38
C HIS A 64 6.73 7.44 -0.71
N ARG A 65 7.91 8.03 -0.51
CA ARG A 65 9.19 7.44 -0.90
C ARG A 65 9.93 6.84 0.30
N LEU A 66 10.58 5.71 0.06
CA LEU A 66 11.54 5.14 1.00
C LEU A 66 12.81 6.01 1.07
N PRO A 67 13.53 6.00 2.21
CA PRO A 67 14.82 6.67 2.35
C PRO A 67 15.83 6.29 1.26
N LEU A 68 16.74 7.22 0.94
CA LEU A 68 17.80 6.96 -0.03
C LEU A 68 18.75 5.84 0.42
N SER A 69 18.92 5.65 1.73
CA SER A 69 19.74 4.59 2.32
C SER A 69 19.12 3.18 2.24
N THR A 70 17.82 3.05 1.95
CA THR A 70 17.17 1.75 1.78
C THR A 70 17.74 1.00 0.58
N PRO A 71 17.95 -0.33 0.63
CA PRO A 71 18.34 -1.11 -0.56
C PRO A 71 17.35 -0.95 -1.72
N ASP A 72 17.81 -1.12 -2.95
CA ASP A 72 16.93 -1.03 -4.12
C ASP A 72 15.89 -2.13 -4.15
N HIS A 73 16.27 -3.35 -3.79
CA HIS A 73 15.36 -4.49 -3.66
C HIS A 73 15.14 -4.75 -2.18
N ILE A 74 13.91 -4.56 -1.71
CA ILE A 74 13.54 -4.75 -0.30
C ILE A 74 12.86 -6.09 -0.11
N SER A 75 13.04 -6.66 1.06
CA SER A 75 12.32 -7.86 1.48
C SER A 75 10.81 -7.59 1.60
N LEU A 76 10.01 -8.66 1.55
CA LEU A 76 8.56 -8.51 1.70
C LEU A 76 8.14 -7.90 3.05
N PRO A 77 8.74 -8.26 4.20
CA PRO A 77 8.47 -7.59 5.47
C PRO A 77 8.73 -6.08 5.42
N GLN A 78 9.85 -5.65 4.83
CA GLN A 78 10.16 -4.22 4.65
C GLN A 78 9.14 -3.51 3.75
N TYR A 79 8.60 -4.20 2.74
CA TYR A 79 7.54 -3.64 1.91
C TYR A 79 6.22 -3.51 2.67
N VAL A 80 5.88 -4.48 3.52
CA VAL A 80 4.69 -4.39 4.39
C VAL A 80 4.85 -3.24 5.40
N ASP A 81 6.02 -3.07 6.01
CA ASP A 81 6.30 -1.92 6.88
C ASP A 81 6.15 -0.59 6.13
N TYR A 82 6.63 -0.54 4.89
CA TYR A 82 6.40 0.61 4.02
C TYR A 82 4.90 0.90 3.82
N LEU A 83 4.06 -0.11 3.58
CA LEU A 83 2.62 0.07 3.44
C LEU A 83 1.96 0.55 4.74
N ARG A 84 2.40 0.06 5.90
CA ARG A 84 1.92 0.57 7.20
C ARG A 84 2.25 2.06 7.35
N THR A 85 3.48 2.47 7.03
CA THR A 85 3.86 3.89 7.08
C THR A 85 3.10 4.78 6.09
N TYR A 86 2.59 4.20 5.00
CA TYR A 86 1.75 4.91 4.05
C TYR A 86 0.33 5.13 4.58
N VAL A 87 -0.20 4.17 5.33
CA VAL A 87 -1.54 4.24 5.94
C VAL A 87 -1.57 5.18 7.15
N ASP A 88 -0.48 5.25 7.90
CA ASP A 88 -0.37 6.15 9.07
C ASP A 88 -0.27 7.64 8.72
N LYS A 89 -0.05 7.97 7.45
CA LYS A 89 0.17 9.34 6.94
C LYS A 89 -1.12 9.97 6.43
#